data_AF-A0A2R6FH92-F1
#
_entry.id   AF-A0A2R6FH92-F1
#
_cell.length_a   1.000
_cell.length_b   1.000
_cell.length_c   1.000
_cell.angle_alpha   90.00
_cell.angle_beta   90.00
_cell.angle_gamma   90.00
#
_symmetry.space_group_name_H-M   'P 1'
#
loop_
_entity.id
_entity.type
_entity.pdbx_description
1 polymer ?
#
loop_
_entity_poly.entity_id
_entity_poly.type
_entity_poly.pdbx_seq_one_letter_code
_entity_poly.pdbx_strand_id
1 'polypeptide(L)'
;MSGADPSVDETTLPVKRTEGDTLADRLTGNAYHNILPARYLRKNADGDLIEEQEDLFERVARNIALAEAVFEADTQGHEITVRPDQLKPDHPRRDELAAEVFGKGVTADADAETKLSAHNVNKFAYETLVPELPSEVREHVETMAAEFREQMERLSFMPNCVPPNSMVAAEGGLKRLTEI
;
A
#
# COMPACT_ATOMS: atom_id res chain seq x y z
N MET A 1 21.17 3.83 -40.95
CA MET A 1 19.88 3.17 -41.17
C MET A 1 18.89 3.79 -40.20
N SER A 2 18.18 4.83 -40.64
CA SER A 2 17.04 5.39 -39.91
C SER A 2 15.81 4.65 -40.43
N GLY A 3 15.10 3.93 -39.58
CA GLY A 3 14.03 3.04 -40.04
C GLY A 3 13.06 2.70 -38.93
N ALA A 4 11.82 3.15 -39.14
CA ALA A 4 10.61 2.97 -38.34
C ALA A 4 10.53 3.81 -37.06
N ASP A 5 9.97 5.01 -37.21
CA ASP A 5 9.14 5.61 -36.17
C ASP A 5 7.83 4.81 -36.18
N PRO A 6 7.54 3.95 -35.17
CA PRO A 6 6.29 3.21 -35.15
C PRO A 6 5.16 4.24 -35.04
N SER A 7 4.35 4.37 -36.08
CA SER A 7 3.14 5.19 -36.02
C SER A 7 2.34 4.74 -34.81
N VAL A 8 2.01 5.69 -33.93
CA VAL A 8 1.29 5.47 -32.67
C VAL A 8 -0.03 4.69 -32.86
N ASP A 9 -0.56 4.66 -34.09
CA ASP A 9 -1.75 3.91 -34.50
C ASP A 9 -1.66 2.36 -34.39
N GLU A 10 -0.47 1.76 -34.29
CA GLU A 10 -0.31 0.28 -34.14
C GLU A 10 -0.04 -0.18 -32.70
N THR A 11 -0.17 0.70 -31.69
CA THR A 11 0.09 0.32 -30.30
C THR A 11 -1.21 -0.05 -29.58
N THR A 12 -1.48 -1.35 -29.39
CA THR A 12 -2.59 -1.81 -28.56
C THR A 12 -2.30 -1.56 -27.08
N LEU A 13 -3.08 -0.68 -26.44
CA LEU A 13 -2.97 -0.45 -25.00
C LEU A 13 -3.55 -1.64 -24.22
N PRO A 14 -2.88 -2.09 -23.13
CA PRO A 14 -3.44 -3.11 -22.26
C PRO A 14 -4.76 -2.65 -21.64
N VAL A 15 -5.79 -3.46 -21.81
CA VAL A 15 -7.09 -3.23 -21.19
C VAL A 15 -7.02 -3.61 -19.70
N LYS A 16 -7.60 -2.78 -18.83
CA LYS A 16 -7.75 -3.08 -17.40
C LYS A 16 -8.58 -4.34 -17.23
N ARG A 17 -8.02 -5.36 -16.57
CA ARG A 17 -8.73 -6.59 -16.21
C ARG A 17 -9.19 -6.50 -14.75
N THR A 18 -10.42 -6.06 -14.55
CA THR A 18 -11.04 -6.07 -13.20
C THR A 18 -11.80 -7.36 -12.92
N GLU A 19 -12.01 -8.16 -13.97
CA GLU A 19 -12.70 -9.45 -13.92
C GLU A 19 -11.68 -10.56 -13.67
N GLY A 20 -12.02 -11.54 -12.83
CA GLY A 20 -11.13 -12.62 -12.41
C GLY A 20 -11.28 -12.91 -10.92
N ASP A 21 -11.06 -14.16 -10.52
CA ASP A 21 -11.25 -14.62 -9.14
C ASP A 21 -10.02 -14.31 -8.28
N THR A 22 -8.82 -14.31 -8.89
CA THR A 22 -7.54 -14.09 -8.22
C THR A 22 -6.85 -12.80 -8.67
N LEU A 23 -5.86 -12.34 -7.89
CA LEU A 23 -5.01 -11.23 -8.27
C LEU A 23 -4.22 -11.53 -9.56
N ALA A 24 -3.78 -12.78 -9.75
CA ALA A 24 -3.10 -13.23 -10.96
C ALA A 24 -3.98 -13.12 -12.21
N ASP A 25 -5.29 -13.33 -12.09
CA ASP A 25 -6.24 -13.17 -13.21
C ASP A 25 -6.42 -11.70 -13.60
N ARG A 26 -6.42 -10.81 -12.60
CA ARG A 26 -6.66 -9.37 -12.76
C ARG A 26 -5.40 -8.60 -13.19
N LEU A 27 -4.23 -9.03 -12.76
CA LEU A 27 -2.97 -8.44 -13.21
C LEU A 27 -2.55 -9.00 -14.58
N THR A 28 -1.77 -8.21 -15.31
CA THR A 28 -1.10 -8.76 -16.50
C THR A 28 -0.04 -9.76 -16.05
N GLY A 29 0.17 -10.85 -16.80
CA GLY A 29 1.20 -11.84 -16.48
C GLY A 29 2.61 -11.22 -16.35
N ASN A 30 2.91 -10.19 -17.14
CA ASN A 30 4.16 -9.44 -17.02
C ASN A 30 4.27 -8.69 -15.69
N ALA A 31 3.18 -8.07 -15.22
CA ALA A 31 3.17 -7.42 -13.92
C ALA A 31 3.36 -8.44 -12.80
N TYR A 32 2.56 -9.52 -12.81
CA TYR A 32 2.54 -10.54 -11.75
C TYR A 32 3.86 -11.32 -11.64
N HIS A 33 4.40 -11.80 -12.78
CA HIS A 33 5.57 -12.68 -12.77
C HIS A 33 6.91 -11.96 -12.91
N ASN A 34 6.96 -10.75 -13.49
CA ASN A 34 8.24 -10.09 -13.79
C ASN A 34 8.43 -8.77 -13.04
N ILE A 35 7.50 -7.82 -13.18
CA ILE A 35 7.70 -6.45 -12.65
C ILE A 35 7.63 -6.43 -11.13
N LEU A 36 6.59 -7.02 -10.53
CA LEU A 36 6.44 -7.03 -9.07
C LEU A 36 7.64 -7.68 -8.38
N PRO A 37 8.06 -8.92 -8.74
CA PRO A 37 9.20 -9.57 -8.09
C PRO A 37 10.54 -8.86 -8.31
N ALA A 38 10.73 -8.21 -9.47
CA ALA A 38 11.98 -7.53 -9.77
C ALA A 38 12.17 -6.21 -9.00
N ARG A 39 11.08 -5.49 -8.71
CA ARG A 39 11.15 -4.08 -8.27
C ARG A 39 10.40 -3.72 -7.00
N TYR A 40 9.34 -4.44 -6.64
CA TYR A 40 8.40 -4.00 -5.61
C TYR A 40 8.30 -4.95 -4.40
N LEU A 41 8.48 -6.25 -4.63
CA LEU A 41 8.47 -7.24 -3.55
C LEU A 41 9.72 -7.11 -2.69
N ARG A 42 9.54 -7.23 -1.37
CA ARG A 42 10.63 -7.18 -0.41
C ARG A 42 11.59 -8.35 -0.60
N LYS A 43 12.86 -8.06 -0.32
CA LYS A 43 13.95 -9.03 -0.32
C LYS A 43 14.68 -9.00 1.01
N ASN A 44 15.20 -10.14 1.43
CA ASN A 44 16.12 -10.22 2.56
C ASN A 44 17.53 -9.72 2.16
N ALA A 45 18.48 -9.79 3.10
CA ALA A 45 19.86 -9.39 2.88
C ALA A 45 20.59 -10.25 1.81
N ASP A 46 20.15 -11.49 1.61
CA ASP A 46 20.71 -12.42 0.62
C ASP A 46 20.13 -12.20 -0.79
N GLY A 47 19.10 -11.35 -0.92
CA GLY A 47 18.44 -11.01 -2.18
C GLY A 47 17.25 -11.92 -2.53
N ASP A 48 16.88 -12.83 -1.64
CA ASP A 48 15.73 -13.70 -1.81
C ASP A 48 14.43 -12.96 -1.50
N LEU A 49 13.38 -13.29 -2.26
CA LEU A 49 12.04 -12.74 -2.03
C LEU A 49 11.49 -13.27 -0.69
N ILE A 50 10.99 -12.35 0.12
CA ILE A 50 10.34 -12.66 1.41
C ILE A 50 8.86 -12.23 1.42
N GLU A 51 8.32 -11.94 0.25
CA GLU A 51 7.00 -11.38 0.05
C GLU A 51 6.42 -11.91 -1.25
N GLU A 52 5.15 -12.32 -1.24
CA GLU A 52 4.36 -12.67 -2.42
C GLU A 52 3.60 -11.46 -2.99
N GLN A 53 2.98 -11.61 -4.16
CA GLN A 53 2.29 -10.52 -4.85
C GLN A 53 1.12 -9.97 -4.03
N GLU A 54 0.39 -10.86 -3.36
CA GLU A 54 -0.74 -10.56 -2.51
C GLU A 54 -0.29 -9.85 -1.22
N ASP A 55 0.86 -10.25 -0.66
CA ASP A 55 1.45 -9.65 0.54
C ASP A 55 1.84 -8.18 0.35
N LEU A 56 2.22 -7.78 -0.88
CA LEU A 56 2.50 -6.38 -1.22
C LEU A 56 1.29 -5.49 -0.93
N PHE A 57 0.10 -5.92 -1.33
CA PHE A 57 -1.13 -5.14 -1.14
C PHE A 57 -1.54 -5.11 0.32
N GLU A 58 -1.40 -6.24 1.03
CA GLU A 58 -1.60 -6.29 2.47
C GLU A 58 -0.66 -5.32 3.21
N ARG A 59 0.63 -5.35 2.89
CA ARG A 59 1.62 -4.42 3.46
C ARG A 59 1.25 -2.96 3.19
N VAL A 60 0.89 -2.62 1.95
CA VAL A 60 0.54 -1.24 1.60
C VAL A 60 -0.72 -0.82 2.35
N ALA A 61 -1.74 -1.67 2.40
CA ALA A 61 -2.99 -1.39 3.10
C ALA A 61 -2.78 -1.15 4.59
N ARG A 62 -1.98 -2.01 5.25
CA ARG A 62 -1.59 -1.85 6.66
C ARG A 62 -0.88 -0.51 6.91
N ASN A 63 0.05 -0.11 6.03
CA ASN A 63 0.75 1.17 6.19
C ASN A 63 -0.18 2.39 6.01
N ILE A 64 -1.16 2.31 5.11
CA ILE A 64 -2.15 3.37 4.92
C ILE A 64 -3.07 3.45 6.15
N ALA A 65 -3.65 2.32 6.54
CA ALA A 65 -4.62 2.23 7.63
C ALA A 65 -4.04 2.58 9.00
N LEU A 66 -2.73 2.41 9.22
CA LEU A 66 -2.09 2.77 10.48
C LEU A 66 -2.29 4.25 10.84
N ALA A 67 -2.43 5.13 9.84
CA ALA A 67 -2.71 6.54 10.07
C ALA A 67 -4.08 6.76 10.74
N GLU A 68 -5.06 5.89 10.48
CA GLU A 68 -6.41 5.94 11.07
C GLU A 68 -6.38 5.77 12.58
N ALA A 69 -5.36 5.10 13.15
CA ALA A 69 -5.20 4.95 14.59
C ALA A 69 -5.15 6.32 15.30
N VAL A 70 -4.54 7.33 14.66
CA VAL A 70 -4.44 8.69 15.21
C VAL A 70 -5.78 9.40 15.16
N PHE A 71 -6.47 9.34 14.02
CA PHE A 71 -7.71 10.09 13.79
C PHE A 71 -8.90 9.48 14.50
N GLU A 72 -9.00 8.16 14.52
CA GLU A 72 -10.07 7.47 15.24
C GLU A 72 -9.89 7.63 16.74
N ALA A 73 -8.67 7.55 17.26
CA ALA A 73 -8.41 7.82 18.67
C ALA A 73 -8.82 9.24 19.07
N ASP A 74 -8.47 10.25 18.26
CA ASP A 74 -8.89 11.64 18.51
C ASP A 74 -10.42 11.79 18.49
N THR A 75 -11.10 11.13 17.54
CA THR A 75 -12.56 11.12 17.41
C THR A 75 -13.24 10.51 18.64
N GLN A 76 -12.67 9.44 19.21
CA GLN A 76 -13.17 8.77 20.42
C GLN A 76 -12.65 9.42 21.72
N GLY A 77 -11.82 10.47 21.64
CA GLY A 77 -11.23 11.12 22.81
C GLY A 77 -10.18 10.27 23.55
N HIS A 78 -9.56 9.32 22.85
CA HIS A 78 -8.47 8.50 23.36
C HIS A 78 -7.10 9.12 23.06
N GLU A 79 -6.22 9.11 24.07
CA GLU A 79 -4.80 9.39 23.86
C GLU A 79 -4.04 8.06 23.81
N ILE A 80 -3.33 7.82 22.69
CA ILE A 80 -2.50 6.64 22.52
C ILE A 80 -1.06 6.99 22.85
N THR A 81 -0.48 6.26 23.79
CA THR A 81 0.95 6.29 24.10
C THR A 81 1.66 5.17 23.36
N VAL A 82 2.85 5.47 22.85
CA VAL A 82 3.70 4.52 22.12
C VAL A 82 5.09 4.43 22.73
N ARG A 83 5.77 3.32 22.43
CA ARG A 83 7.07 2.93 23.01
C ARG A 83 8.07 2.48 21.93
N PRO A 84 9.40 2.52 22.19
CA PRO A 84 10.43 2.13 21.23
C PRO A 84 10.34 0.68 20.71
N ASP A 85 9.85 -0.26 21.51
CA ASP A 85 9.62 -1.66 21.11
C ASP A 85 8.65 -1.77 19.93
N GLN A 86 7.70 -0.84 19.82
CA GLN A 86 6.70 -0.80 18.75
C GLN A 86 7.22 -0.23 17.42
N LEU A 87 8.44 0.30 17.36
CA LEU A 87 9.05 0.76 16.10
C LEU A 87 9.18 -0.39 15.10
N LYS A 88 9.31 -0.06 13.81
CA LYS A 88 9.53 -1.06 12.75
C LYS A 88 10.68 -2.02 13.10
N PRO A 89 10.42 -3.34 13.34
CA PRO A 89 11.41 -4.26 13.90
C PRO A 89 12.60 -4.48 12.96
N ASP A 90 12.35 -4.58 11.65
CA ASP A 90 13.41 -4.86 10.66
C ASP A 90 14.07 -3.59 10.11
N HIS A 91 13.89 -2.43 10.74
CA HIS A 91 14.48 -1.20 10.24
C HIS A 91 16.00 -1.17 10.53
N PRO A 92 16.88 -0.98 9.54
CA PRO A 92 18.33 -1.04 9.75
C PRO A 92 18.86 0.05 10.69
N ARG A 93 18.08 1.11 10.91
CA ARG A 93 18.43 2.28 11.72
C ARG A 93 17.39 2.54 12.82
N ARG A 94 17.05 1.52 13.61
CA ARG A 94 16.04 1.64 14.67
C ARG A 94 16.41 2.69 15.73
N ASP A 95 17.68 2.80 16.11
CA ASP A 95 18.10 3.81 17.09
C ASP A 95 17.95 5.24 16.57
N GLU A 96 18.17 5.46 15.27
CA GLU A 96 17.91 6.77 14.65
C GLU A 96 16.41 7.10 14.66
N LEU A 97 15.55 6.09 14.38
CA LEU A 97 14.10 6.23 14.49
C LEU A 97 13.66 6.54 15.92
N ALA A 98 14.21 5.83 16.90
CA ALA A 98 13.91 6.05 18.30
C ALA A 98 14.29 7.48 18.72
N ALA A 99 15.48 7.93 18.32
CA ALA A 99 15.92 9.29 18.59
C ALA A 99 15.05 10.37 17.91
N GLU A 100 14.51 10.10 16.73
CA GLU A 100 13.59 10.98 16.01
C GLU A 100 12.23 11.10 16.71
N VAL A 101 11.70 10.00 17.23
CA VAL A 101 10.35 9.92 17.79
C VAL A 101 10.30 10.27 19.28
N PHE A 102 11.25 9.76 20.06
CA PHE A 102 11.28 9.87 21.52
C PHE A 102 12.29 10.91 22.03
N GLY A 103 13.14 11.43 21.15
CA GLY A 103 14.11 12.48 21.46
C GLY A 103 15.56 12.01 21.42
N LYS A 104 16.48 12.97 21.28
CA LYS A 104 17.91 12.68 21.12
C LYS A 104 18.47 11.84 22.26
N GLY A 105 19.19 10.77 21.90
CA GLY A 105 19.83 9.87 22.87
C GLY A 105 18.97 8.68 23.28
N VAL A 106 17.71 8.61 22.84
CA VAL A 106 16.84 7.44 23.05
C VAL A 106 17.18 6.38 22.00
N THR A 107 17.40 5.14 22.46
CA THR A 107 17.64 3.96 21.63
C THR A 107 16.38 3.10 21.52
N ALA A 108 16.39 2.11 20.63
CA ALA A 108 15.24 1.23 20.40
C ALA A 108 14.88 0.33 21.60
N ASP A 109 15.81 0.15 22.55
CA ASP A 109 15.63 -0.67 23.76
C ASP A 109 15.39 0.19 25.02
N ALA A 110 15.27 1.51 24.87
CA ALA A 110 15.06 2.40 25.99
C ALA A 110 13.64 2.32 26.54
N ASP A 111 13.50 2.53 27.85
CA ASP A 111 12.21 2.76 28.49
C ASP A 111 11.81 4.22 28.30
N ALA A 112 11.05 4.48 27.24
CA ALA A 112 10.59 5.80 26.85
C ALA A 112 9.18 5.72 26.26
N GLU A 113 8.43 6.81 26.40
CA GLU A 113 7.06 6.91 25.94
C GLU A 113 6.81 8.27 25.29
N THR A 114 5.96 8.29 24.28
CA THR A 114 5.47 9.53 23.67
C THR A 114 4.06 9.34 23.13
N LYS A 115 3.38 10.45 22.82
CA LYS A 115 2.05 10.42 22.21
C LYS A 115 2.14 10.02 20.73
N LEU A 116 1.25 9.13 20.30
CA LEU A 116 1.07 8.84 18.88
C LEU A 116 0.48 10.05 18.15
N SER A 117 1.03 10.38 16.99
CA SER A 117 0.60 11.52 16.18
C SER A 117 0.74 11.23 14.69
N ALA A 118 0.08 12.05 13.86
CA ALA A 118 0.21 11.99 12.40
C ALA A 118 1.67 12.16 11.90
N HIS A 119 2.56 12.72 12.73
CA HIS A 119 3.96 12.94 12.38
C HIS A 119 4.88 11.74 12.66
N ASN A 120 4.55 10.92 13.67
CA ASN A 120 5.40 9.81 14.09
C ASN A 120 4.82 8.43 13.76
N VAL A 121 3.52 8.32 13.43
CA VAL A 121 2.83 7.05 13.15
C VAL A 121 3.53 6.21 12.08
N ASN A 122 4.14 6.86 11.08
CA ASN A 122 4.85 6.19 10.00
C ASN A 122 6.14 5.46 10.44
N LYS A 123 6.62 5.68 11.67
CA LYS A 123 7.83 5.04 12.21
C LYS A 123 7.53 3.72 12.93
N PHE A 124 6.27 3.47 13.27
CA PHE A 124 5.81 2.27 13.96
C PHE A 124 5.43 1.16 12.97
N ALA A 125 5.41 -0.08 13.46
CA ALA A 125 4.92 -1.22 12.70
C ALA A 125 3.44 -1.48 13.02
N TYR A 126 2.70 -1.94 12.02
CA TYR A 126 1.28 -2.29 12.19
C TYR A 126 1.14 -3.43 13.20
N GLU A 127 1.99 -4.46 13.05
CA GLU A 127 1.96 -5.70 13.82
C GLU A 127 2.29 -5.50 15.31
N THR A 128 2.99 -4.43 15.65
CA THR A 128 3.38 -4.10 17.03
C THR A 128 2.43 -3.09 17.66
N LEU A 129 1.95 -2.11 16.89
CA LEU A 129 1.11 -1.03 17.40
C LEU A 129 -0.36 -1.45 17.53
N VAL A 130 -0.92 -2.04 16.47
CA VAL A 130 -2.37 -2.30 16.35
C VAL A 130 -2.93 -3.23 17.44
N PRO A 131 -2.24 -4.31 17.86
CA PRO A 131 -2.74 -5.19 18.93
C PRO A 131 -2.93 -4.49 20.28
N GLU A 132 -2.14 -3.44 20.56
CA GLU A 132 -2.17 -2.68 21.82
C GLU A 132 -3.16 -1.51 21.81
N LEU A 133 -3.81 -1.24 20.67
CA LEU A 133 -4.80 -0.16 20.56
C LEU A 133 -6.09 -0.49 21.34
N PRO A 134 -6.83 0.55 21.80
CA PRO A 134 -8.20 0.37 22.26
C PRO A 134 -9.04 -0.39 21.23
N SER A 135 -9.94 -1.27 21.69
CA SER A 135 -10.64 -2.22 20.81
C SER A 135 -11.39 -1.55 19.65
N GLU A 136 -12.04 -0.42 19.90
CA GLU A 136 -12.79 0.34 18.89
C GLU A 136 -11.87 0.93 17.82
N VAL A 137 -10.76 1.53 18.24
CA VAL A 137 -9.74 2.09 17.33
C VAL A 137 -9.07 0.96 16.52
N ARG A 138 -8.77 -0.16 17.17
CA ARG A 138 -8.19 -1.35 16.53
C ARG A 138 -9.12 -1.88 15.43
N GLU A 139 -10.39 -2.08 15.75
CA GLU A 139 -11.39 -2.60 14.80
C GLU A 139 -11.54 -1.69 13.59
N HIS A 140 -11.54 -0.37 13.80
CA HIS A 140 -11.57 0.61 12.70
C HIS A 140 -10.33 0.50 11.80
N VAL A 141 -9.13 0.45 12.40
CA VAL A 141 -7.87 0.32 11.64
C VAL A 141 -7.80 -1.00 10.85
N GLU A 142 -8.23 -2.11 11.44
CA GLU A 142 -8.32 -3.42 10.78
C GLU A 142 -9.33 -3.40 9.62
N THR A 143 -10.49 -2.77 9.82
CA THR A 143 -11.51 -2.59 8.79
C THR A 143 -10.97 -1.78 7.61
N MET A 144 -10.36 -0.62 7.88
CA MET A 144 -9.77 0.23 6.86
C MET A 144 -8.65 -0.49 6.10
N ALA A 145 -7.80 -1.27 6.80
CA ALA A 145 -6.78 -2.08 6.15
C ALA A 145 -7.40 -3.12 5.19
N ALA A 146 -8.47 -3.81 5.62
CA ALA A 146 -9.17 -4.76 4.77
C ALA A 146 -9.80 -4.09 3.54
N GLU A 147 -10.44 -2.94 3.70
CA GLU A 147 -11.05 -2.19 2.60
C GLU A 147 -10.01 -1.69 1.58
N PHE A 148 -8.90 -1.12 2.05
CA PHE A 148 -7.82 -0.68 1.16
C PHE A 148 -7.23 -1.84 0.39
N ARG A 149 -6.98 -2.98 1.08
CA ARG A 149 -6.48 -4.20 0.45
C ARG A 149 -7.43 -4.68 -0.64
N GLU A 150 -8.70 -4.87 -0.33
CA GLU A 150 -9.70 -5.35 -1.29
C GLU A 150 -9.78 -4.42 -2.51
N GLN A 151 -9.83 -3.11 -2.30
CA GLN A 151 -9.88 -2.14 -3.38
C GLN A 151 -8.63 -2.20 -4.27
N MET A 152 -7.45 -2.41 -3.70
CA MET A 152 -6.22 -2.58 -4.48
C MET A 152 -6.20 -3.90 -5.25
N GLU A 153 -6.61 -5.01 -4.64
CA GLU A 153 -6.69 -6.33 -5.28
C GLU A 153 -7.74 -6.38 -6.40
N ARG A 154 -8.79 -5.56 -6.32
CA ARG A 154 -9.78 -5.35 -7.39
C ARG A 154 -9.35 -4.29 -8.42
N LEU A 155 -8.16 -3.71 -8.25
CA LEU A 155 -7.62 -2.63 -9.08
C LEU A 155 -8.53 -1.38 -9.12
N SER A 156 -9.34 -1.17 -8.07
CA SER A 156 -10.32 -0.08 -7.98
C SER A 156 -9.67 1.30 -7.79
N PHE A 157 -8.44 1.37 -7.26
CA PHE A 157 -7.69 2.61 -7.05
C PHE A 157 -7.12 3.27 -8.31
N MET A 158 -7.13 2.61 -9.47
CA MET A 158 -6.51 3.15 -10.68
C MET A 158 -7.42 4.15 -11.43
N PRO A 159 -7.09 5.46 -11.50
CA PRO A 159 -7.98 6.47 -12.08
C PRO A 159 -7.93 6.57 -13.62
N ASN A 160 -6.99 5.90 -14.31
CA ASN A 160 -6.71 6.23 -15.72
C ASN A 160 -6.84 5.09 -16.74
N CYS A 161 -7.24 3.89 -16.32
CA CYS A 161 -7.52 2.83 -17.29
C CYS A 161 -9.03 2.75 -17.48
N VAL A 162 -9.49 3.42 -18.55
CA VAL A 162 -10.87 3.38 -19.03
C VAL A 162 -11.27 1.90 -19.15
N PRO A 163 -12.28 1.42 -18.38
CA PRO A 163 -12.80 0.07 -18.53
C PRO A 163 -13.09 -0.27 -20.00
N PRO A 164 -12.93 -1.52 -20.45
CA PRO A 164 -13.22 -1.89 -21.86
C PRO A 164 -14.66 -1.55 -22.29
N ASN A 165 -15.61 -1.61 -21.34
CA ASN A 165 -17.01 -1.28 -21.58
C ASN A 165 -17.33 0.21 -21.41
N SER A 166 -16.34 1.05 -21.08
CA SER A 166 -16.59 2.47 -20.93
C SER A 166 -16.90 3.11 -22.26
N MET A 167 -17.86 4.03 -22.19
CA MET A 167 -18.28 4.83 -23.31
C MET A 167 -17.32 6.01 -23.46
N VAL A 168 -16.65 6.13 -24.60
CA VAL A 168 -15.78 7.25 -24.93
C VAL A 168 -16.32 7.98 -26.15
N ALA A 169 -16.08 9.30 -26.23
CA ALA A 169 -16.56 10.11 -27.33
C ALA A 169 -15.74 9.82 -28.60
N ALA A 170 -16.39 9.30 -29.64
CA ALA A 170 -15.78 9.03 -30.95
C ALA A 170 -16.80 9.27 -32.08
N GLU A 171 -16.34 9.89 -33.18
CA GLU A 171 -17.14 10.11 -34.41
C GLU A 171 -18.55 10.69 -34.19
N GLY A 172 -18.68 11.69 -33.31
CA GLY A 172 -19.95 12.39 -33.09
C GLY A 172 -20.93 11.70 -32.12
N GLY A 173 -20.49 10.68 -31.36
CA GLY A 173 -21.28 10.03 -30.33
C GLY A 173 -20.44 9.35 -29.25
N LEU A 174 -21.11 8.77 -28.25
CA LEU A 174 -20.49 7.88 -27.27
C LEU A 174 -20.48 6.46 -27.84
N LYS A 175 -19.30 5.83 -27.96
CA LYS A 175 -19.13 4.42 -28.35
C LYS A 175 -18.38 3.65 -27.27
N ARG A 176 -18.54 2.33 -27.19
CA ARG A 176 -17.70 1.53 -26.28
C ARG A 176 -16.26 1.56 -26.75
N LEU A 177 -15.31 1.56 -25.81
CA LEU A 177 -13.88 1.50 -26.13
C LEU A 177 -13.51 0.27 -27.00
N THR A 178 -14.23 -0.85 -26.87
CA THR A 178 -14.03 -2.05 -27.71
C THR A 178 -14.61 -1.95 -29.13
N GLU A 179 -15.41 -0.91 -29.43
CA GLU A 179 -16.13 -0.72 -30.70
C GLU A 179 -15.57 0.46 -31.52
N ILE A 180 -14.50 1.09 -31.04
CA ILE A 180 -13.73 2.14 -31.73
C ILE A 180 -12.42 1.51 -32.20
#